data_AF-A0A3D5RAX9-F1
#
_entry.id   AF-A0A3D5RAX9-F1
#
_cell.length_a   1.000
_cell.length_b   1.000
_cell.length_c   1.000
_cell.angle_alpha   90.00
_cell.angle_beta   90.00
_cell.angle_gamma   90.00
#
_symmetry.space_group_name_H-M   'P 1'
#
loop_
_entity.id
_entity.type
_entity.pdbx_description
1 polymer ?
#
loop_
_entity_poly.entity_id
_entity_poly.type
_entity_poly.pdbx_seq_one_letter_code
_entity_poly.pdbx_strand_id
1 'polypeptide(L)'
;MLNLLNLRFKLLKDDKWIIVIMVAMTLVLTFVFTSSMSGDYKPSAVVIDNNKTPTSQRLISELNNSISMNFRLVEIEKGKELIEKGNVIGGIIIPKFFDQQVLKGEEIDLELIKSKDSLELFQLQNTIRSEIFKLQSTYITGAATIDVLKKEGIQVENNEIDNIYSRAAEHWNYRKPINIKESVFQVEADWAYNPRIHYLVGFTLFFSTFTIVFVAGDILREKEQKTWYRKLVSPISKWKIMTSLLISTFVVGFGQMLFMVLAGRFIFNVNWGMNVVLVLGNMQLLYLPLLL
;
A
#
# COMPACT_ATOMS: atom_id res chain seq x y z
N MET A 1 -6.21 -18.98 -43.72
CA MET A 1 -6.05 -18.63 -42.29
C MET A 1 -5.63 -17.17 -42.16
N LEU A 2 -4.55 -16.74 -42.82
CA LEU A 2 -4.09 -15.34 -42.86
C LEU A 2 -5.18 -14.32 -43.24
N ASN A 3 -6.02 -14.59 -44.24
CA ASN A 3 -7.09 -13.66 -44.63
C ASN A 3 -8.15 -13.45 -43.53
N LEU A 4 -8.46 -14.50 -42.73
CA LEU A 4 -9.38 -14.40 -41.60
C LEU A 4 -8.74 -13.60 -40.45
N LEU A 5 -7.45 -13.83 -40.20
CA LEU A 5 -6.67 -13.09 -39.22
C LEU A 5 -6.60 -11.59 -39.57
N ASN A 6 -6.32 -11.27 -40.83
CA ASN A 6 -6.26 -9.90 -41.32
C ASN A 6 -7.64 -9.20 -41.22
N LEU A 7 -8.72 -9.93 -41.52
CA LEU A 7 -10.07 -9.43 -41.29
C LEU A 7 -10.31 -9.08 -39.80
N ARG A 8 -9.90 -9.97 -38.88
CA ARG A 8 -10.01 -9.72 -37.43
C ARG A 8 -9.23 -8.48 -37.01
N PHE A 9 -8.00 -8.31 -37.48
CA PHE A 9 -7.21 -7.10 -37.21
C PHE A 9 -7.83 -5.82 -37.77
N LYS A 10 -8.54 -5.89 -38.91
CA LYS A 10 -9.29 -4.74 -39.42
C LYS A 10 -10.47 -4.40 -38.52
N LEU A 11 -11.24 -5.40 -38.07
CA LEU A 11 -12.37 -5.18 -37.16
C LEU A 11 -11.92 -4.60 -35.80
N LEU A 12 -10.75 -5.03 -35.30
CA LEU A 12 -10.15 -4.48 -34.07
C LEU A 12 -9.83 -2.97 -34.18
N LYS A 13 -9.60 -2.44 -35.39
CA LYS A 13 -9.39 -1.00 -35.56
C LYS A 13 -10.65 -0.18 -35.31
N ASP A 14 -11.81 -0.77 -35.57
CA ASP A 14 -13.09 -0.11 -35.31
C ASP A 14 -13.37 -0.07 -33.79
N ASP A 15 -12.94 -1.11 -33.08
CA ASP A 15 -13.05 -1.24 -31.62
C ASP A 15 -11.85 -0.63 -30.85
N LYS A 16 -10.97 0.14 -31.52
CA LYS A 16 -9.72 0.68 -30.92
C LYS A 16 -9.95 1.48 -29.63
N TRP A 17 -11.06 2.21 -29.54
CA TRP A 17 -11.37 3.03 -28.37
C TRP A 17 -11.62 2.18 -27.13
N ILE A 18 -12.21 1.00 -27.29
CA ILE A 18 -12.47 0.07 -26.20
C ILE A 18 -11.13 -0.41 -25.61
N ILE A 19 -10.19 -0.77 -26.49
CA ILE A 19 -8.83 -1.18 -26.09
C ILE A 19 -8.11 -0.03 -25.37
N VAL A 20 -8.19 1.20 -25.91
CA VAL A 20 -7.58 2.39 -25.31
C VAL A 20 -8.16 2.67 -23.92
N ILE A 21 -9.48 2.65 -23.78
CA ILE A 21 -10.17 2.89 -22.50
C ILE A 21 -9.76 1.84 -21.48
N MET A 22 -9.70 0.58 -21.86
CA MET A 22 -9.27 -0.49 -20.95
C MET A 22 -7.84 -0.31 -20.47
N VAL A 23 -6.92 -0.07 -21.40
CA VAL A 23 -5.52 0.19 -21.08
C VAL A 23 -5.39 1.41 -20.16
N ALA A 24 -6.11 2.49 -20.46
CA ALA A 24 -6.14 3.68 -19.61
C ALA A 24 -6.69 3.37 -18.20
N MET A 25 -7.80 2.62 -18.12
CA MET A 25 -8.41 2.24 -16.85
C MET A 25 -7.49 1.36 -16.01
N THR A 26 -6.79 0.41 -16.63
CA THR A 26 -5.77 -0.40 -15.95
C THR A 26 -4.66 0.49 -15.40
N LEU A 27 -4.11 1.42 -16.21
CA LEU A 27 -3.07 2.34 -15.73
C LEU A 27 -3.54 3.20 -14.55
N VAL A 28 -4.76 3.74 -14.63
CA VAL A 28 -5.34 4.58 -13.57
C VAL A 28 -5.51 3.77 -12.28
N LEU A 29 -6.11 2.58 -12.35
CA LEU A 29 -6.31 1.76 -11.16
C LEU A 29 -4.98 1.27 -10.60
N THR A 30 -4.05 0.83 -11.45
CA THR A 30 -2.71 0.46 -10.99
C THR A 30 -2.02 1.64 -10.30
N PHE A 31 -2.13 2.86 -10.82
CA PHE A 31 -1.58 4.06 -10.18
C PHE A 31 -2.19 4.29 -8.80
N VAL A 32 -3.53 4.35 -8.73
CA VAL A 32 -4.26 4.61 -7.47
C VAL A 32 -3.93 3.57 -6.41
N PHE A 33 -3.98 2.29 -6.75
CA PHE A 33 -3.71 1.21 -5.80
C PHE A 33 -2.23 1.13 -5.44
N THR A 34 -1.33 1.34 -6.39
CA THR A 34 0.10 1.39 -6.11
C THR A 34 0.44 2.53 -5.17
N SER A 35 -0.02 3.77 -5.44
CA SER A 35 0.26 4.91 -4.57
C SER A 35 -0.35 4.78 -3.18
N SER A 36 -1.53 4.17 -3.09
CA SER A 36 -2.23 3.98 -1.80
C SER A 36 -1.57 2.89 -0.94
N MET A 37 -1.18 1.78 -1.55
CA MET A 37 -0.74 0.58 -0.81
C MET A 37 0.79 0.42 -0.72
N SER A 38 1.57 1.19 -1.48
CA SER A 38 3.05 1.14 -1.41
C SER A 38 3.64 1.90 -0.22
N GLY A 39 2.81 2.51 0.63
CA GLY A 39 3.24 3.25 1.82
C GLY A 39 3.67 4.69 1.54
N ASP A 40 3.61 5.15 0.30
CA ASP A 40 3.84 6.56 -0.06
C ASP A 40 2.72 7.48 0.49
N TYR A 41 1.51 6.94 0.66
CA TYR A 41 0.41 7.64 1.31
C TYR A 41 0.57 7.64 2.84
N LYS A 42 0.78 8.82 3.43
CA LYS A 42 0.83 9.01 4.88
C LYS A 42 -0.49 9.60 5.38
N PRO A 43 -1.34 8.82 6.07
CA PRO A 43 -2.59 9.34 6.60
C PRO A 43 -2.32 10.45 7.63
N SER A 44 -3.27 11.40 7.73
CA SER A 44 -3.19 12.50 8.68
C SER A 44 -4.02 12.18 9.93
N ALA A 45 -3.44 12.38 11.11
CA ALA A 45 -4.10 12.25 12.41
C ALA A 45 -3.99 13.57 13.19
N VAL A 46 -4.91 13.82 14.10
CA VAL A 46 -4.87 14.99 14.98
C VAL A 46 -4.38 14.64 16.38
N VAL A 47 -3.64 15.55 17.00
CA VAL A 47 -3.25 15.45 18.40
C VAL A 47 -3.83 16.63 19.14
N ILE A 48 -4.57 16.34 20.21
CA ILE A 48 -5.19 17.34 21.09
C ILE A 48 -4.44 17.27 22.41
N ASP A 49 -3.70 18.34 22.70
CA ASP A 49 -2.92 18.47 23.93
C ASP A 49 -3.64 19.36 24.94
N ASN A 50 -4.20 18.73 25.97
CA ASN A 50 -4.85 19.41 27.09
C ASN A 50 -3.90 19.74 28.25
N ASN A 51 -2.66 19.24 28.23
CA ASN A 51 -1.72 19.33 29.34
C ASN A 51 -0.63 20.37 29.10
N LYS A 52 -0.20 20.56 27.84
CA LYS A 52 0.83 21.54 27.41
C LYS A 52 2.12 21.45 28.23
N THR A 53 2.48 20.23 28.61
CA THR A 53 3.67 19.94 29.41
C THR A 53 4.89 19.58 28.55
N PRO A 54 6.11 19.65 29.10
CA PRO A 54 7.32 19.21 28.39
C PRO A 54 7.23 17.76 27.91
N THR A 55 6.63 16.87 28.71
CA THR A 55 6.46 15.44 28.37
C THR A 55 5.49 15.25 27.21
N SER A 56 4.38 15.98 27.19
CA SER A 56 3.41 15.96 26.08
C SER A 56 4.01 16.51 24.78
N GLN A 57 4.77 17.60 24.85
CA GLN A 57 5.48 18.16 23.69
C GLN A 57 6.52 17.19 23.13
N ARG A 58 7.23 16.46 24.00
CA ARG A 58 8.16 15.42 23.58
C ARG A 58 7.45 14.30 22.83
N LEU A 59 6.32 13.81 23.34
CA LEU A 59 5.50 12.82 22.62
C LEU A 59 5.07 13.34 21.24
N ILE A 60 4.59 14.58 21.15
CA ILE A 60 4.18 15.19 19.88
C ILE A 60 5.36 15.27 18.90
N SER A 61 6.55 15.62 19.39
CA SER A 61 7.75 15.68 18.55
C SER A 61 8.18 14.32 18.02
N GLU A 62 8.11 13.27 18.85
CA GLU A 62 8.41 11.89 18.45
C GLU A 62 7.37 11.38 17.44
N LEU A 63 6.08 11.67 17.66
CA LEU A 63 5.00 11.34 16.71
C LEU A 63 5.20 12.05 15.36
N ASN A 64 5.58 13.33 15.35
CA ASN A 64 5.87 14.07 14.11
C ASN A 64 7.11 13.56 13.37
N ASN A 65 8.09 13.01 14.10
CA ASN A 65 9.28 12.39 13.51
C ASN A 65 9.00 10.96 13.01
N SER A 66 7.85 10.37 13.35
CA SER A 66 7.47 9.05 12.86
C SER A 66 7.26 9.06 11.33
N ILE A 67 7.71 8.01 10.66
CA ILE A 67 7.70 7.95 9.19
C ILE A 67 6.29 7.62 8.66
N SER A 68 5.42 7.02 9.47
CA SER A 68 4.16 6.41 9.04
C SER A 68 2.98 7.37 8.89
N MET A 69 2.93 8.49 9.63
CA MET A 69 1.76 9.38 9.66
C MET A 69 2.14 10.85 9.81
N ASN A 70 1.22 11.72 9.37
CA ASN A 70 1.32 13.15 9.59
C ASN A 70 0.44 13.54 10.79
N PHE A 71 1.03 14.08 11.84
CA PHE A 71 0.28 14.55 13.00
C PHE A 71 0.08 16.06 12.95
N ARG A 72 -1.14 16.52 13.31
CA ARG A 72 -1.48 17.94 13.39
C ARG A 72 -1.96 18.28 14.79
N LEU A 73 -1.28 19.21 15.43
CA LEU A 73 -1.73 19.76 16.71
C LEU A 73 -2.93 20.68 16.48
N VAL A 74 -4.05 20.37 17.11
CA VAL A 74 -5.29 21.16 17.00
C VAL A 74 -6.04 21.18 18.33
N GLU A 75 -6.89 22.18 18.50
CA GLU A 75 -7.84 22.23 19.61
C GLU A 75 -8.97 21.21 19.41
N ILE A 76 -9.63 20.84 20.52
CA ILE A 76 -10.62 19.75 20.54
C ILE A 76 -11.79 19.97 19.57
N GLU A 77 -12.31 21.19 19.48
CA GLU A 77 -13.45 21.52 18.60
C GLU A 77 -13.09 21.37 17.13
N LYS A 78 -11.96 21.96 16.73
CA LYS A 78 -11.42 21.86 15.37
C LYS A 78 -11.00 20.43 15.03
N GLY A 79 -10.46 19.69 16.00
CA GLY A 79 -10.12 18.27 15.85
C GLY A 79 -11.34 17.41 15.53
N LYS A 80 -12.43 17.60 16.27
CA LYS A 80 -13.70 16.91 16.01
C LYS A 80 -14.26 17.25 14.62
N GLU A 81 -14.28 18.53 14.25
CA GLU A 81 -14.72 18.96 12.92
C GLU A 81 -13.92 18.30 11.78
N LEU A 82 -12.59 18.22 11.94
CA LEU A 82 -11.73 17.58 10.93
C LEU A 82 -11.98 16.07 10.80
N ILE A 83 -12.26 15.39 11.91
CA ILE A 83 -12.58 13.96 11.94
C ILE A 83 -13.97 13.72 11.32
N GLU A 84 -14.96 14.55 11.65
CA GLU A 84 -16.32 14.45 11.11
C GLU A 84 -16.37 14.69 9.59
N LYS A 85 -15.58 15.64 9.08
CA LYS A 85 -15.46 15.88 7.63
C LYS A 85 -14.63 14.81 6.90
N GLY A 86 -13.99 13.89 7.61
CA GLY A 86 -13.15 12.84 7.03
C GLY A 86 -11.80 13.32 6.50
N ASN A 87 -11.36 14.52 6.90
CA ASN A 87 -10.07 15.07 6.47
C ASN A 87 -8.87 14.41 7.17
N VAL A 88 -9.12 13.78 8.33
CA VAL A 88 -8.14 13.06 9.13
C VAL A 88 -8.74 11.72 9.56
N ILE A 89 -7.91 10.69 9.73
CA ILE A 89 -8.37 9.33 10.04
C ILE A 89 -8.90 9.21 11.48
N GLY A 90 -8.42 10.06 12.38
CA GLY A 90 -8.75 10.06 13.80
C GLY A 90 -7.88 11.02 14.57
N GLY A 91 -8.08 11.04 15.88
CA GLY A 91 -7.37 11.92 16.79
C GLY A 91 -7.10 11.30 18.14
N ILE A 92 -6.01 11.71 18.77
CA ILE A 92 -5.68 11.34 20.14
C ILE A 92 -5.82 12.55 21.06
N ILE A 93 -6.43 12.33 22.24
CA ILE A 93 -6.46 13.30 23.32
C ILE A 93 -5.44 12.89 24.38
N ILE A 94 -4.50 13.79 24.67
CA ILE A 94 -3.55 13.61 25.77
C ILE A 94 -4.25 14.02 27.09
N PRO A 95 -4.32 13.13 28.10
CA PRO A 95 -5.01 13.43 29.36
C PRO A 95 -4.24 14.46 30.20
N LYS A 96 -4.95 15.16 31.09
CA LYS A 96 -4.36 16.22 31.96
C LYS A 96 -3.30 15.72 32.95
N PHE A 97 -3.28 14.43 33.28
CA PHE A 97 -2.31 13.83 34.21
C PHE A 97 -1.26 12.96 33.52
N PHE A 98 -1.14 13.09 32.19
CA PHE A 98 -0.24 12.28 31.37
C PHE A 98 1.19 12.22 31.91
N ASP A 99 1.75 13.35 32.32
CA ASP A 99 3.11 13.44 32.85
C ASP A 99 3.33 12.59 34.10
N GLN A 100 2.37 12.61 35.03
CA GLN A 100 2.47 11.84 36.26
C GLN A 100 2.37 10.35 35.97
N GLN A 101 1.48 9.96 35.05
CA GLN A 101 1.31 8.56 34.63
C GLN A 101 2.58 8.03 33.94
N VAL A 102 3.21 8.84 33.08
CA VAL A 102 4.48 8.49 32.43
C VAL A 102 5.61 8.34 33.44
N LEU A 103 5.76 9.30 34.37
CA LEU A 103 6.84 9.29 35.37
C LEU A 103 6.71 8.15 36.39
N LYS A 104 5.49 7.79 36.77
CA LYS A 104 5.23 6.70 37.72
C LYS A 104 5.19 5.32 37.06
N GLY A 105 5.23 5.25 35.73
CA GLY A 105 5.06 4.00 34.98
C GLY A 105 3.66 3.38 35.15
N GLU A 106 2.66 4.21 35.42
CA GLU A 106 1.26 3.78 35.54
C GLU A 106 0.66 3.52 34.13
N GLU A 107 -0.49 2.84 34.10
CA GLU A 107 -1.23 2.60 32.85
C GLU A 107 -1.73 3.95 32.28
N ILE A 108 -1.43 4.22 31.01
CA ILE A 108 -1.80 5.47 30.34
C ILE A 108 -3.06 5.22 29.52
N ASP A 109 -4.18 5.74 30.01
CA ASP A 109 -5.44 5.76 29.29
C ASP A 109 -5.48 6.94 28.32
N LEU A 110 -5.34 6.63 27.03
CA LEU A 110 -5.51 7.61 25.97
C LEU A 110 -6.89 7.50 25.34
N GLU A 111 -7.53 8.64 25.18
CA GLU A 111 -8.79 8.71 24.46
C GLU A 111 -8.52 8.87 22.95
N LEU A 112 -9.01 7.91 22.17
CA LEU A 112 -8.97 7.95 20.71
C LEU A 112 -10.33 8.39 20.18
N ILE A 113 -10.37 9.54 19.52
CA ILE A 113 -11.53 10.00 18.76
C ILE A 113 -11.43 9.44 17.34
N LYS A 114 -12.46 8.74 16.88
CA LYS A 114 -12.54 8.15 15.54
C LYS A 114 -13.92 8.31 14.93
N SER A 115 -13.98 8.46 13.61
CA SER A 115 -15.24 8.46 12.85
C SER A 115 -15.74 7.04 12.55
N LYS A 116 -14.82 6.14 12.14
CA LYS A 116 -15.12 4.74 11.81
C LYS A 116 -13.88 3.88 11.98
N ASP A 117 -14.04 2.57 12.22
CA ASP A 117 -12.92 1.64 12.25
C ASP A 117 -12.26 1.47 10.86
N SER A 118 -10.93 1.39 10.84
CA SER A 118 -10.13 1.29 9.62
C SER A 118 -8.75 0.71 9.89
N LEU A 119 -8.07 0.20 8.84
CA LEU A 119 -6.70 -0.31 8.96
C LEU A 119 -5.74 0.80 9.39
N GLU A 120 -5.95 2.01 8.89
CA GLU A 120 -5.16 3.20 9.19
C GLU A 120 -5.27 3.58 10.68
N LEU A 121 -6.46 3.42 11.29
CA LEU A 121 -6.62 3.64 12.73
C LEU A 121 -5.91 2.58 13.57
N PHE A 122 -5.88 1.32 13.12
CA PHE A 122 -5.09 0.29 13.80
C PHE A 122 -3.59 0.63 13.76
N GLN A 123 -3.09 1.12 12.61
CA GLN A 123 -1.72 1.63 12.49
C GLN A 123 -1.46 2.84 13.39
N LEU A 124 -2.42 3.78 13.49
CA LEU A 124 -2.36 4.91 14.42
C LEU A 124 -2.23 4.44 15.87
N GLN A 125 -3.07 3.52 16.30
CA GLN A 125 -3.02 2.96 17.66
C GLN A 125 -1.68 2.29 17.94
N ASN A 126 -1.16 1.48 17.00
CA ASN A 126 0.12 0.79 17.19
C ASN A 126 1.31 1.76 17.23
N THR A 127 1.29 2.79 16.39
CA THR A 127 2.34 3.83 16.37
C THR A 127 2.33 4.63 17.66
N ILE A 128 1.15 5.01 18.16
CA ILE A 128 1.01 5.72 19.44
C ILE A 128 1.48 4.82 20.58
N ARG A 129 1.06 3.55 20.62
CA ARG A 129 1.48 2.58 21.64
C ARG A 129 3.00 2.40 21.64
N SER A 130 3.64 2.31 20.47
CA SER A 130 5.09 2.16 20.38
C SER A 130 5.84 3.40 20.86
N GLU A 131 5.37 4.61 20.50
CA GLU A 131 6.02 5.85 20.94
C GLU A 131 5.84 6.09 22.43
N ILE A 132 4.68 5.75 23.00
CA ILE A 132 4.46 5.85 24.45
C ILE A 132 5.28 4.83 25.20
N PHE A 133 5.38 3.60 24.70
CA PHE A 133 6.23 2.60 25.30
C PHE A 133 7.70 3.05 25.32
N LYS A 134 8.20 3.63 24.21
CA LYS A 134 9.53 4.23 24.14
C LYS A 134 9.70 5.38 25.13
N LEU A 135 8.72 6.27 25.24
CA LEU A 135 8.71 7.40 26.16
C LEU A 135 8.73 6.92 27.62
N GLN A 136 7.78 6.07 28.02
CA GLN A 136 7.71 5.49 29.37
C GLN A 136 8.99 4.76 29.73
N SER A 137 9.52 3.92 28.84
CA SER A 137 10.77 3.22 29.12
C SER A 137 11.93 4.18 29.31
N THR A 138 12.00 5.28 28.54
CA THR A 138 13.03 6.31 28.72
C THR A 138 12.95 6.93 30.11
N TYR A 139 11.74 7.29 30.56
CA TYR A 139 11.53 7.86 31.89
C TYR A 139 11.79 6.86 33.01
N ILE A 140 11.35 5.61 32.87
CA ILE A 140 11.60 4.55 33.86
C ILE A 140 13.10 4.26 33.97
N THR A 141 13.82 4.13 32.85
CA THR A 141 15.27 3.90 32.86
C THR A 141 16.03 5.10 33.43
N GLY A 142 15.64 6.32 33.07
CA GLY A 142 16.24 7.53 33.63
C GLY A 142 16.01 7.67 35.13
N ALA A 143 14.78 7.42 35.60
CA ALA A 143 14.45 7.43 37.02
C ALA A 143 15.22 6.35 37.81
N ALA A 144 15.29 5.13 37.28
CA ALA A 144 16.09 4.05 37.89
C ALA A 144 17.58 4.41 37.95
N THR A 145 18.10 5.10 36.93
CA THR A 145 19.49 5.58 36.91
C THR A 145 19.72 6.63 38.01
N ILE A 146 18.80 7.59 38.16
CA ILE A 146 18.86 8.61 39.22
C ILE A 146 18.81 7.95 40.61
N ASP A 147 17.95 6.95 40.80
CA ASP A 147 17.85 6.22 42.06
C ASP A 147 19.14 5.47 42.41
N VAL A 148 19.82 4.89 41.43
CA VAL A 148 21.13 4.24 41.62
C VAL A 148 22.20 5.29 41.99
N LEU A 149 22.26 6.41 41.27
CA LEU A 149 23.22 7.49 41.56
C LEU A 149 23.03 8.06 42.97
N LYS A 150 21.78 8.26 43.40
CA LYS A 150 21.46 8.72 44.76
C LYS A 150 21.87 7.71 45.83
N LYS A 151 21.70 6.40 45.57
CA LYS A 151 22.14 5.34 46.48
C LYS A 151 23.66 5.30 46.65
N GLU A 152 24.41 5.62 45.58
CA GLU A 152 25.87 5.76 45.58
C GLU A 152 26.34 7.10 46.18
N GLY A 153 25.43 7.95 46.67
CA GLY A 153 25.74 9.23 47.31
C GLY A 153 26.06 10.37 46.35
N ILE A 154 25.81 10.20 45.05
CA ILE A 154 25.99 11.24 44.03
C ILE A 154 24.74 12.12 44.02
N GLN A 155 24.91 13.41 44.31
CA GLN A 155 23.83 14.39 44.19
C GLN A 155 23.60 14.71 42.71
N VAL A 156 22.38 14.46 42.23
CA VAL A 156 21.96 14.77 40.86
C VAL A 156 21.27 16.13 40.88
N GLU A 157 21.83 17.11 40.18
CA GLU A 157 21.21 18.44 40.03
C GLU A 157 20.04 18.40 39.02
N ASN A 158 19.08 19.32 39.14
CA ASN A 158 17.89 19.36 38.28
C ASN A 158 18.21 19.55 36.78
N ASN A 159 19.32 20.22 36.46
CA ASN A 159 19.83 20.39 35.08
C ASN A 159 20.41 19.09 34.49
N GLU A 160 20.85 18.14 35.33
CA GLU A 160 21.41 16.85 34.89
C GLU A 160 20.33 15.81 34.62
N ILE A 161 19.15 15.95 35.24
CA ILE A 161 18.00 15.06 35.06
C ILE A 161 17.59 14.99 33.59
N ASP A 162 17.50 16.13 32.91
CA ASP A 162 17.16 16.19 31.48
C ASP A 162 18.22 15.52 30.60
N ASN A 163 19.50 15.63 30.97
CA ASN A 163 20.60 14.95 30.29
C ASN A 163 20.54 13.43 30.48
N ILE A 164 20.17 12.95 31.68
CA ILE A 164 19.99 11.52 31.96
C ILE A 164 18.86 10.95 31.08
N TYR A 165 17.71 11.64 31.02
CA TYR A 165 16.61 11.22 30.15
C TYR A 165 16.97 11.28 28.67
N SER A 166 17.74 12.28 28.24
CA SER A 166 18.19 12.40 26.86
C SER A 166 19.15 11.26 26.48
N ARG A 167 20.10 10.91 27.35
CA ARG A 167 21.01 9.76 27.15
C ARG A 167 20.28 8.42 27.15
N ALA A 168 19.26 8.27 27.99
CA ALA A 168 18.39 7.09 27.99
C ALA A 168 17.61 6.98 26.66
N ALA A 169 17.12 8.09 26.12
CA ALA A 169 16.47 8.13 24.81
C ALA A 169 17.45 7.83 23.66
N GLU A 170 18.68 8.35 23.70
CA GLU A 170 19.70 8.06 22.70
C GLU A 170 20.05 6.57 22.63
N HIS A 171 20.03 5.87 23.78
CA HIS A 171 20.27 4.43 23.81
C HIS A 171 19.25 3.64 22.97
N TRP A 172 18.01 4.12 22.82
CA TRP A 172 17.02 3.50 21.93
C TRP A 172 17.40 3.56 20.45
N ASN A 173 18.24 4.52 20.05
CA ASN A 173 18.69 4.66 18.66
C ASN A 173 19.71 3.58 18.29
N TYR A 174 20.53 3.12 19.25
CA TYR A 174 21.64 2.19 19.00
C TYR A 174 21.42 0.78 19.59
N ARG A 175 20.60 0.64 20.64
CA ARG A 175 20.26 -0.63 21.29
C ARG A 175 18.76 -0.74 21.51
N LYS A 176 18.05 -1.22 20.49
CA LYS A 176 16.61 -1.51 20.60
C LYS A 176 16.42 -2.73 21.54
N PRO A 177 15.62 -2.61 22.61
CA PRO A 177 15.43 -3.69 23.59
C PRO A 177 14.67 -4.89 23.02
N ILE A 178 13.90 -4.67 21.95
CA ILE A 178 13.25 -5.72 21.18
C ILE A 178 13.94 -5.79 19.83
N ASN A 179 14.61 -6.91 19.55
CA ASN A 179 15.15 -7.21 18.24
C ASN A 179 14.32 -8.33 17.63
N ILE A 180 13.47 -7.99 16.66
CA ILE A 180 12.67 -8.96 15.92
C ILE A 180 13.61 -9.61 14.90
N LYS A 181 14.06 -10.82 15.20
CA LYS A 181 14.79 -11.63 14.22
C LYS A 181 13.78 -12.26 13.27
N GLU A 182 13.58 -11.64 12.11
CA GLU A 182 12.79 -12.21 11.03
C GLU A 182 13.60 -13.33 10.36
N SER A 183 13.37 -14.58 10.78
CA SER A 183 13.87 -15.74 10.03
C SER A 183 12.86 -16.08 8.94
N VAL A 184 13.01 -15.48 7.76
CA VAL A 184 12.39 -16.02 6.55
C VAL A 184 13.12 -17.33 6.26
N PHE A 185 12.42 -18.46 6.33
CA PHE A 185 12.98 -19.75 5.91
C PHE A 185 13.61 -19.59 4.52
N GLN A 186 14.84 -20.08 4.34
CA GLN A 186 15.65 -19.98 3.12
C GLN A 186 14.82 -20.27 1.86
N VAL A 187 14.31 -19.21 1.26
CA VAL A 187 13.98 -19.11 -0.14
C VAL A 187 14.89 -17.98 -0.60
N GLU A 188 15.79 -18.29 -1.54
CA GLU A 188 16.82 -17.39 -2.10
C GLU A 188 16.40 -15.92 -2.04
N ALA A 189 17.25 -15.07 -1.48
CA ALA A 189 16.98 -13.69 -1.02
C ALA A 189 16.54 -12.67 -2.10
N ASP A 190 16.04 -13.11 -3.26
CA ASP A 190 15.71 -12.28 -4.41
C ASP A 190 14.21 -11.99 -4.55
N TRP A 191 13.34 -12.59 -3.73
CA TRP A 191 11.89 -12.32 -3.73
C TRP A 191 11.50 -11.36 -2.59
N ALA A 192 12.12 -10.17 -2.52
CA ALA A 192 11.55 -9.11 -1.69
C ALA A 192 10.14 -8.78 -2.22
N TYR A 193 9.10 -9.03 -1.41
CA TYR A 193 7.72 -8.70 -1.80
C TYR A 193 7.65 -7.20 -2.12
N ASN A 194 7.39 -6.89 -3.38
CA ASN A 194 7.21 -5.53 -3.85
C ASN A 194 5.71 -5.32 -4.17
N PRO A 195 4.98 -4.55 -3.34
CA PRO A 195 3.57 -4.28 -3.56
C PRO A 195 3.27 -3.74 -4.96
N ARG A 196 4.17 -2.93 -5.54
CA ARG A 196 3.97 -2.37 -6.89
C ARG A 196 3.96 -3.46 -7.95
N ILE A 197 4.91 -4.40 -7.87
CA ILE A 197 4.98 -5.54 -8.80
C ILE A 197 3.73 -6.39 -8.64
N HIS A 198 3.31 -6.67 -7.40
CA HIS A 198 2.11 -7.45 -7.12
C HIS A 198 0.85 -6.85 -7.77
N TYR A 199 0.59 -5.55 -7.56
CA TYR A 199 -0.57 -4.89 -8.14
C TYR A 199 -0.47 -4.74 -9.66
N LEU A 200 0.70 -4.40 -10.20
CA LEU A 200 0.90 -4.33 -11.66
C LEU A 200 0.59 -5.67 -12.33
N VAL A 201 1.12 -6.77 -11.79
CA VAL A 201 0.87 -8.12 -12.31
C VAL A 201 -0.61 -8.47 -12.19
N GLY A 202 -1.20 -8.26 -11.01
CA GLY A 202 -2.59 -8.58 -10.73
C GLY A 202 -3.57 -7.81 -11.63
N PHE A 203 -3.42 -6.49 -11.74
CA PHE A 203 -4.28 -5.68 -12.61
C PHE A 203 -4.05 -5.96 -14.09
N THR A 204 -2.81 -6.20 -14.52
CA THR A 204 -2.53 -6.60 -15.90
C THR A 204 -3.26 -7.89 -16.27
N LEU A 205 -3.19 -8.90 -15.40
CA LEU A 205 -3.91 -10.16 -15.59
C LEU A 205 -5.43 -9.95 -15.54
N PHE A 206 -5.94 -9.27 -14.51
CA PHE A 206 -7.37 -8.99 -14.37
C PHE A 206 -7.95 -8.31 -15.62
N PHE A 207 -7.31 -7.23 -16.09
CA PHE A 207 -7.80 -6.52 -17.27
C PHE A 207 -7.54 -7.26 -18.57
N SER A 208 -6.56 -8.17 -18.63
CA SER A 208 -6.40 -9.06 -19.78
C SER A 208 -7.57 -10.02 -19.90
N THR A 209 -8.24 -10.41 -18.81
CA THR A 209 -9.42 -11.32 -18.89
C THR A 209 -10.61 -10.69 -19.62
N PHE A 210 -10.74 -9.35 -19.64
CA PHE A 210 -11.79 -8.69 -20.41
C PHE A 210 -11.68 -8.89 -21.93
N THR A 211 -10.50 -9.27 -22.44
CA THR A 211 -10.37 -9.70 -23.84
C THR A 211 -11.25 -10.91 -24.17
N ILE A 212 -11.52 -11.79 -23.19
CA ILE A 212 -12.44 -12.93 -23.34
C ILE A 212 -13.88 -12.44 -23.46
N VAL A 213 -14.24 -11.42 -22.69
CA VAL A 213 -15.56 -10.78 -22.79
C VAL A 213 -15.78 -10.21 -24.19
N PHE A 214 -14.75 -9.64 -24.81
CA PHE A 214 -14.85 -9.20 -26.21
C PHE A 214 -14.93 -10.33 -27.20
N VAL A 215 -14.25 -11.46 -26.98
CA VAL A 215 -14.45 -12.65 -27.82
C VAL A 215 -15.90 -13.11 -27.76
N ALA A 216 -16.49 -13.17 -26.56
CA ALA A 216 -17.89 -13.51 -26.39
C ALA A 216 -18.81 -12.47 -27.05
N GLY A 217 -18.52 -11.18 -26.89
CA GLY A 217 -19.23 -10.08 -27.52
C GLY A 217 -19.16 -10.10 -29.04
N ASP A 218 -18.00 -10.42 -29.61
CA ASP A 218 -17.79 -10.58 -31.05
C ASP A 218 -18.61 -11.74 -31.60
N ILE A 219 -18.62 -12.87 -30.91
CA ILE A 219 -19.44 -14.03 -31.29
C ILE A 219 -20.93 -13.66 -31.20
N LEU A 220 -21.34 -12.94 -30.15
CA LEU A 220 -22.72 -12.50 -29.98
C LEU A 220 -23.15 -11.54 -31.09
N ARG A 221 -22.35 -10.49 -31.35
CA ARG A 221 -22.54 -9.51 -32.43
C ARG A 221 -22.64 -10.18 -33.79
N GLU A 222 -21.81 -11.19 -34.06
CA GLU A 222 -21.86 -11.95 -35.31
C GLU A 222 -23.10 -12.86 -35.41
N LYS A 223 -23.61 -13.38 -34.29
CA LYS A 223 -24.88 -14.11 -34.25
C LYS A 223 -26.07 -13.19 -34.49
N GLU A 224 -26.09 -12.02 -33.85
CA GLU A 224 -27.12 -10.99 -34.04
C GLU A 224 -27.20 -10.50 -35.49
N GLN A 225 -26.04 -10.21 -36.10
CA GLN A 225 -25.93 -9.82 -37.50
C GLN A 225 -26.12 -10.99 -38.48
N LYS A 226 -26.37 -12.21 -37.98
CA LYS A 226 -26.49 -13.46 -38.75
C LYS A 226 -25.26 -13.81 -39.60
N THR A 227 -24.13 -13.12 -39.42
CA THR A 227 -22.88 -13.36 -40.15
C THR A 227 -22.18 -14.62 -39.66
N TRP A 228 -22.39 -15.00 -38.39
CA TRP A 228 -21.90 -16.25 -37.81
C TRP A 228 -22.38 -17.47 -38.60
N TYR A 229 -23.69 -17.57 -38.85
CA TYR A 229 -24.30 -18.68 -39.58
C TYR A 229 -23.80 -18.76 -41.02
N ARG A 230 -23.65 -17.60 -41.70
CA ARG A 230 -23.09 -17.52 -43.06
C ARG A 230 -21.64 -18.01 -43.13
N LYS A 231 -20.84 -17.77 -42.09
CA LYS A 231 -19.46 -18.28 -42.01
C LYS A 231 -19.41 -19.79 -41.79
N LEU A 232 -20.36 -20.37 -41.04
CA LEU A 232 -20.41 -21.81 -40.79
C LEU A 232 -20.80 -22.66 -42.01
N VAL A 233 -21.56 -22.09 -42.96
CA VAL A 233 -21.94 -22.75 -44.22
C VAL A 233 -20.97 -22.49 -45.37
N SER A 234 -19.98 -21.61 -45.17
CA SER A 234 -18.93 -21.36 -46.14
C SER A 234 -17.95 -22.56 -46.22
N PRO A 235 -17.16 -22.72 -47.30
CA PRO A 235 -16.17 -23.80 -47.43
C PRO A 235 -14.96 -23.64 -46.49
N ILE A 236 -15.11 -22.92 -45.37
CA ILE A 236 -14.09 -22.65 -44.37
C ILE A 236 -14.33 -23.57 -43.17
N SER A 237 -13.30 -24.33 -42.78
CA SER A 237 -13.36 -25.19 -41.59
C SER A 237 -13.67 -24.39 -40.32
N LYS A 238 -14.55 -24.92 -39.46
CA LYS A 238 -14.92 -24.34 -38.15
C LYS A 238 -13.70 -24.06 -37.27
N TRP A 239 -12.71 -24.96 -37.30
CA TRP A 239 -11.45 -24.78 -36.58
C TRP A 239 -10.68 -23.55 -37.05
N LYS A 240 -10.64 -23.29 -38.37
CA LYS A 240 -9.96 -22.10 -38.91
C LYS A 240 -10.65 -20.80 -38.49
N ILE A 241 -11.97 -20.82 -38.28
CA ILE A 241 -12.73 -19.67 -37.77
C ILE A 241 -12.37 -19.44 -36.30
N MET A 242 -12.43 -20.49 -35.48
CA MET A 242 -12.17 -20.39 -34.04
C MET A 242 -10.71 -20.02 -33.74
N THR A 243 -9.75 -20.67 -34.40
CA THR A 243 -8.33 -20.35 -34.19
C THR A 243 -7.98 -18.95 -34.66
N SER A 244 -8.60 -18.44 -35.73
CA SER A 244 -8.37 -17.06 -36.15
C SER A 244 -8.84 -16.04 -35.11
N LEU A 245 -9.92 -16.34 -34.38
CA LEU A 245 -10.45 -15.52 -33.31
C LEU A 245 -9.53 -15.58 -32.07
N LEU A 246 -9.17 -16.79 -31.64
CA LEU A 246 -8.27 -17.01 -30.52
C LEU A 246 -6.91 -16.33 -30.74
N ILE A 247 -6.30 -16.50 -31.92
CA ILE A 247 -5.01 -15.88 -32.24
C ILE A 247 -5.13 -14.35 -32.27
N SER A 248 -6.20 -13.80 -32.86
CA SER A 248 -6.37 -12.34 -32.87
C SER A 248 -6.51 -11.75 -31.47
N THR A 249 -7.25 -12.42 -30.59
CA THR A 249 -7.44 -11.97 -29.20
C THR A 249 -6.17 -12.16 -28.38
N PHE A 250 -5.47 -13.26 -28.56
CA PHE A 250 -4.17 -13.50 -27.92
C PHE A 250 -3.17 -12.38 -28.27
N VAL A 251 -3.10 -11.96 -29.53
CA VAL A 251 -2.20 -10.85 -29.95
C VAL A 251 -2.60 -9.53 -29.29
N VAL A 252 -3.90 -9.25 -29.14
CA VAL A 252 -4.38 -8.05 -28.43
C VAL A 252 -4.03 -8.11 -26.95
N GLY A 253 -4.31 -9.23 -26.28
CA GLY A 253 -3.95 -9.44 -24.88
C GLY A 253 -2.45 -9.36 -24.64
N PHE A 254 -1.65 -9.96 -25.52
CA PHE A 254 -0.19 -9.86 -25.51
C PHE A 254 0.27 -8.41 -25.65
N GLY A 255 -0.29 -7.66 -26.61
CA GLY A 255 0.01 -6.24 -26.79
C GLY A 255 -0.33 -5.40 -25.55
N GLN A 256 -1.48 -5.65 -24.93
CA GLN A 256 -1.91 -4.99 -23.70
C GLN A 256 -0.95 -5.29 -22.54
N MET A 257 -0.58 -6.56 -22.33
CA MET A 257 0.36 -6.96 -21.28
C MET A 257 1.76 -6.38 -21.51
N LEU A 258 2.26 -6.44 -22.75
CA LEU A 258 3.53 -5.85 -23.12
C LEU A 258 3.54 -4.34 -22.82
N PHE A 259 2.48 -3.64 -23.21
CA PHE A 259 2.32 -2.23 -22.88
C PHE A 259 2.32 -1.99 -21.36
N MET A 260 1.59 -2.79 -20.58
CA MET A 260 1.57 -2.66 -19.11
C MET A 260 2.94 -2.90 -18.48
N VAL A 261 3.69 -3.88 -18.96
CA VAL A 261 5.04 -4.16 -18.44
C VAL A 261 6.01 -3.02 -18.75
N LEU A 262 5.93 -2.45 -19.96
CA LEU A 262 6.70 -1.27 -20.33
C LEU A 262 6.27 -0.04 -19.51
N ALA A 263 4.97 0.18 -19.33
CA ALA A 263 4.44 1.23 -18.47
C ALA A 263 4.91 1.08 -17.03
N GLY A 264 4.91 -0.14 -16.47
CA GLY A 264 5.49 -0.44 -15.17
C GLY A 264 6.94 0.03 -15.04
N ARG A 265 7.75 -0.20 -16.07
CA ARG A 265 9.15 0.22 -16.09
C ARG A 265 9.33 1.73 -16.23
N PHE A 266 8.63 2.37 -17.17
CA PHE A 266 8.87 3.78 -17.52
C PHE A 266 8.02 4.80 -16.76
N ILE A 267 6.79 4.44 -16.42
CA ILE A 267 5.84 5.33 -15.72
C ILE A 267 5.96 5.13 -14.20
N PHE A 268 6.00 3.86 -13.77
CA PHE A 268 5.96 3.52 -12.34
C PHE A 268 7.34 3.22 -11.74
N ASN A 269 8.42 3.35 -12.53
CA ASN A 269 9.80 3.05 -12.12
C ASN A 269 9.96 1.70 -11.41
N VAL A 270 9.21 0.69 -11.87
CA VAL A 270 9.24 -0.64 -11.27
C VAL A 270 10.41 -1.43 -11.81
N ASN A 271 11.25 -1.88 -10.88
CA ASN A 271 12.30 -2.84 -11.17
C ASN A 271 11.70 -4.25 -11.19
N TRP A 272 11.43 -4.76 -12.40
CA TRP A 272 10.93 -6.12 -12.61
C TRP A 272 11.91 -7.22 -12.20
N GLY A 273 13.17 -6.88 -11.88
CA GLY A 273 14.20 -7.83 -11.48
C GLY A 273 14.57 -8.78 -12.62
N MET A 274 14.23 -10.07 -12.43
CA MET A 274 14.65 -11.23 -13.21
C MET A 274 14.06 -11.25 -14.63
N ASN A 275 14.63 -10.44 -15.52
CA ASN A 275 14.37 -10.36 -16.96
C ASN A 275 12.89 -10.12 -17.34
N VAL A 276 12.61 -8.94 -17.89
CA VAL A 276 11.28 -8.52 -18.37
C VAL A 276 10.62 -9.56 -19.29
N VAL A 277 11.42 -10.29 -20.08
CA VAL A 277 10.93 -11.35 -20.97
C VAL A 277 10.38 -12.55 -20.19
N LEU A 278 11.03 -12.94 -19.08
CA LEU A 278 10.54 -14.03 -18.24
C LEU A 278 9.25 -13.64 -17.53
N VAL A 279 9.15 -12.40 -17.05
CA VAL A 279 7.91 -11.89 -16.43
C VAL A 279 6.76 -11.95 -17.43
N LEU A 280 6.98 -11.43 -18.65
CA LEU A 280 5.99 -11.51 -19.72
C LEU A 280 5.65 -12.96 -20.07
N GLY A 281 6.63 -13.85 -20.16
CA GLY A 281 6.43 -15.27 -20.43
C GLY A 281 5.54 -15.96 -19.38
N ASN A 282 5.77 -15.69 -18.10
CA ASN A 282 4.96 -16.22 -17.01
C ASN A 282 3.53 -15.66 -17.01
N MET A 283 3.36 -14.36 -17.26
CA MET A 283 2.03 -13.76 -17.42
C MET A 283 1.25 -14.39 -18.58
N GLN A 284 1.93 -14.64 -19.71
CA GLN A 284 1.30 -15.30 -20.86
C GLN A 284 0.91 -16.73 -20.58
N LEU A 285 1.76 -17.48 -19.88
CA LEU A 285 1.46 -18.85 -19.48
C LEU A 285 0.20 -18.91 -18.60
N LEU A 286 0.02 -17.93 -17.72
CA LEU A 286 -1.14 -17.85 -16.83
C LEU A 286 -2.41 -17.38 -17.56
N TYR A 287 -2.25 -16.57 -18.62
CA TYR A 287 -3.34 -16.05 -19.43
C TYR A 287 -3.87 -17.04 -20.48
N LEU A 288 -3.00 -17.88 -21.06
CA LEU A 288 -3.37 -18.82 -22.13
C LEU A 288 -4.53 -19.77 -21.75
N PRO A 289 -4.59 -20.38 -20.55
CA PRO A 289 -5.72 -21.20 -20.14
C PRO A 289 -7.03 -20.45 -20.01
N LEU A 290 -6.99 -19.12 -19.76
CA LEU A 290 -8.20 -18.31 -19.64
C LEU A 290 -8.84 -18.04 -21.01
N LEU A 291 -8.08 -18.15 -22.10
CA LEU A 291 -8.56 -17.98 -23.47
C LEU A 291 -9.19 -19.24 -24.08
N LEU A 292 -8.94 -20.42 -23.50
CA LEU A 292 -9.35 -21.74 -24.00
C LEU A 292 -10.65 -22.20 -23.34
#